data_AF-A0A087UYK3-F1
#
_entry.id   AF-A0A087UYK3-F1
#
_cell.length_a   1.000
_cell.length_b   1.000
_cell.length_c   1.000
_cell.angle_alpha   90.00
_cell.angle_beta   90.00
_cell.angle_gamma   90.00
#
_symmetry.space_group_name_H-M   'P 1'
#
loop_
_entity.id
_entity.type
_entity.pdbx_description
1 polymer ?
#
loop_
_entity_poly.entity_id
_entity_poly.type
_entity_poly.pdbx_seq_one_letter_code
_entity_poly.pdbx_strand_id
1 'polypeptide(L)'
;MMWLGCLVGCLVVISTTKAQSFYIAAPNSLRVGSDQVIGIAIDGKKKALVNFYIQDHPGRMKNITQKEIDVNPGVPKTFPIHLNPTNFPPGFLEDRNSEKIVSLTAHSELFHKEILLPLNFNTGYVFIQADKPVYTPRDRAHFRIIVLGEDTLPSDKAFVFQIKVYYFSFYVSVCNSSKKREDSSM
;
A
#
# COMPACT_ATOMS: atom_id res chain seq x y z
N MET A 1 9.69 52.45 -41.52
CA MET A 1 9.66 50.96 -41.44
C MET A 1 10.60 50.46 -40.34
N MET A 2 10.37 50.85 -39.08
CA MET A 2 11.31 50.53 -37.97
C MET A 2 10.56 50.23 -36.66
N TRP A 3 9.29 49.84 -36.77
CA TRP A 3 8.40 49.54 -35.63
C TRP A 3 7.83 48.11 -35.68
N LEU A 4 7.74 47.51 -36.88
CA LEU A 4 7.28 46.12 -37.03
C LEU A 4 8.33 45.07 -36.59
N GLY A 5 9.63 45.40 -36.60
CA GLY A 5 10.69 44.48 -36.20
C GLY A 5 10.71 44.15 -34.70
N CYS A 6 10.35 45.12 -33.84
CA CYS A 6 10.31 44.93 -32.39
C CYS A 6 9.19 43.97 -31.95
N LEU A 7 8.04 44.00 -32.62
CA LEU A 7 6.90 43.13 -32.29
C LEU A 7 7.19 41.65 -32.60
N VAL A 8 7.92 41.37 -33.68
CA VAL A 8 8.32 40.00 -34.05
C VAL A 8 9.42 39.49 -33.10
N GLY A 9 10.33 40.36 -32.64
CA GLY A 9 11.33 40.01 -31.63
C GLY A 9 10.72 39.60 -30.29
N CYS A 10 9.69 40.30 -29.80
CA CYS A 10 9.00 39.95 -28.56
C CYS A 10 8.20 38.64 -28.65
N LEU A 11 7.64 38.29 -29.82
CA LEU A 11 6.90 37.04 -30.01
C LEU A 11 7.80 35.79 -30.00
N VAL A 12 9.07 35.90 -30.41
CA VAL A 12 10.03 34.79 -30.38
C VAL A 12 10.60 34.53 -28.97
N VAL A 13 10.59 35.54 -28.08
CA VAL A 13 11.09 35.42 -26.70
C VAL A 13 10.08 34.72 -25.75
N ILE A 14 8.85 34.45 -26.19
CA ILE A 14 7.91 33.55 -25.47
C ILE A 14 8.30 32.08 -25.72
N SER A 15 9.60 31.78 -25.58
CA SER A 15 10.14 30.44 -25.64
C SER A 15 9.75 29.70 -24.35
N THR A 16 8.54 29.15 -24.34
CA THR A 16 8.07 28.01 -23.54
C THR A 16 8.86 27.71 -22.25
N THR A 17 8.73 28.57 -21.24
CA THR A 17 9.08 28.19 -19.87
C THR A 17 8.01 27.24 -19.37
N LYS A 18 8.18 25.94 -19.64
CA LYS A 18 7.26 24.91 -19.14
C LYS A 18 7.38 24.90 -17.61
N ALA A 19 6.31 25.29 -16.91
CA ALA A 19 6.23 25.24 -15.46
C ALA A 19 6.44 23.78 -14.99
N GLN A 20 7.19 23.60 -13.90
CA GLN A 20 7.49 22.27 -13.37
C GLN A 20 6.35 21.81 -12.46
N SER A 21 5.73 20.68 -12.80
CA SER A 21 4.62 20.06 -12.07
C SER A 21 5.01 18.66 -11.61
N PHE A 22 4.61 18.31 -10.39
CA PHE A 22 4.89 17.03 -9.76
C PHE A 22 3.58 16.29 -9.50
N TYR A 23 3.55 15.02 -9.88
CA TYR A 23 2.40 14.14 -9.68
C TYR A 23 2.82 12.98 -8.82
N ILE A 24 2.09 12.74 -7.74
CA ILE A 24 2.30 11.62 -6.83
C ILE A 24 1.03 10.78 -6.86
N ALA A 25 1.19 9.50 -7.13
CA ALA A 25 0.12 8.51 -7.11
C ALA A 25 0.40 7.52 -5.97
N ALA A 26 -0.50 7.43 -5.01
CA ALA A 26 -0.42 6.49 -3.91
C ALA A 26 -1.79 5.81 -3.73
N PRO A 27 -1.83 4.60 -3.15
CA PRO A 27 -3.09 3.97 -2.74
C PRO A 27 -3.84 4.84 -1.73
N ASN A 28 -5.17 4.72 -1.67
CA ASN A 28 -5.99 5.45 -0.70
C ASN A 28 -5.72 5.05 0.76
N SER A 29 -5.19 3.85 0.98
CA SER A 29 -4.80 3.35 2.30
C SER A 29 -3.54 2.50 2.20
N LEU A 30 -2.65 2.58 3.19
CA LEU A 30 -1.44 1.77 3.22
C LEU A 30 -1.58 0.54 4.11
N ARG A 31 -1.07 -0.60 3.65
CA ARG A 31 -1.15 -1.86 4.37
C ARG A 31 0.13 -2.12 5.15
N VAL A 32 -0.05 -2.59 6.38
CA VAL A 32 1.07 -2.97 7.24
C VAL A 32 1.55 -4.39 6.89
N GLY A 33 2.85 -4.56 6.72
CA GLY A 33 3.48 -5.86 6.44
C GLY A 33 3.29 -6.39 5.01
N SER A 34 2.90 -5.54 4.06
CA SER A 34 2.82 -5.89 2.64
C SER A 34 3.47 -4.82 1.76
N ASP A 35 4.01 -5.23 0.62
CA ASP A 35 4.54 -4.29 -0.38
C ASP A 35 3.40 -3.57 -1.10
N GLN A 36 3.55 -2.25 -1.25
CA GLN A 36 2.65 -1.42 -2.01
C GLN A 36 3.43 -0.51 -2.95
N VAL A 37 2.82 -0.18 -4.08
CA VAL A 37 3.48 0.62 -5.12
C VAL A 37 3.04 2.07 -5.02
N ILE A 38 4.02 2.97 -5.03
CA ILE A 38 3.82 4.41 -5.19
C ILE A 38 4.40 4.84 -6.53
N GLY A 39 3.73 5.77 -7.20
CA GLY A 39 4.15 6.38 -8.44
C GLY A 39 4.51 7.84 -8.28
N ILE A 40 5.51 8.29 -9.03
CA ILE A 40 5.87 9.69 -9.18
C ILE A 40 6.12 10.02 -10.65
N ALA A 41 5.65 11.17 -11.08
CA ALA A 41 5.96 11.74 -12.38
C ALA A 41 6.27 13.23 -12.25
N ILE A 42 7.17 13.69 -13.12
CA ILE A 42 7.52 15.10 -13.25
C ILE A 42 7.17 15.52 -14.67
N ASP A 43 6.40 16.60 -14.79
CA ASP A 43 6.30 17.33 -16.05
C ASP A 43 7.11 18.63 -15.94
N GLY A 44 8.01 18.87 -16.89
CA GLY A 44 8.94 19.99 -16.85
C GLY A 44 10.23 19.71 -17.60
N LYS A 45 11.28 20.47 -17.29
CA LYS A 45 12.58 20.37 -17.97
C LYS A 45 13.72 19.85 -17.07
N LYS A 46 13.56 19.89 -15.74
CA LYS A 46 14.63 19.53 -14.80
C LYS A 46 14.36 18.19 -14.13
N LYS A 47 15.38 17.31 -14.11
CA LYS A 47 15.40 16.14 -13.23
C LYS A 47 15.37 16.57 -11.76
N ALA A 48 14.79 15.74 -10.90
CA ALA A 48 14.77 15.99 -9.47
C ALA A 48 15.08 14.70 -8.71
N LEU A 49 15.89 14.84 -7.67
CA LEU A 49 16.10 13.82 -6.66
C LEU A 49 15.01 14.00 -5.60
N VAL A 50 14.17 12.98 -5.42
CA VAL A 50 13.01 13.04 -4.52
C VAL A 50 13.19 12.05 -3.39
N ASN A 51 13.16 12.58 -2.17
CA ASN A 51 13.19 11.83 -0.93
C ASN A 51 11.76 11.57 -0.46
N PHE A 52 11.38 10.29 -0.45
CA PHE A 52 10.14 9.80 0.12
C PHE A 52 10.40 9.28 1.52
N TYR A 53 9.56 9.65 2.48
CA TYR A 53 9.56 9.04 3.80
C TYR A 53 8.15 8.93 4.35
N ILE A 54 7.93 7.89 5.15
CA ILE A 54 6.66 7.60 5.80
C ILE A 54 6.87 7.68 7.31
N GLN A 55 6.05 8.47 7.98
CA GLN A 55 6.10 8.69 9.41
C GLN A 55 4.75 8.41 10.07
N ASP A 56 4.77 8.07 11.35
CA ASP A 56 3.56 8.03 12.17
C ASP A 56 2.92 9.42 12.27
N HIS A 57 1.59 9.48 12.27
CA HIS A 57 0.84 10.72 12.47
C HIS A 57 -0.04 10.60 13.73
N PRO A 58 -0.17 11.66 14.54
CA PRO A 58 0.46 12.98 14.43
C PRO A 58 1.89 13.06 14.98
N GLY A 59 2.37 12.02 15.67
CA GLY A 59 3.61 12.07 16.47
C GLY A 59 4.91 12.33 15.69
N ARG A 60 4.99 11.88 14.43
CA ARG A 60 6.21 11.92 13.59
C ARG A 60 7.47 11.46 14.32
N MET A 61 7.31 10.47 15.20
CA MET A 61 8.38 10.01 16.10
C MET A 61 9.40 9.13 15.37
N LYS A 62 8.95 8.36 14.37
CA LYS A 62 9.83 7.47 13.61
C LYS A 62 9.59 7.56 12.10
N ASN A 63 10.70 7.50 11.35
CA ASN A 63 10.67 7.19 9.93
C ASN A 63 10.45 5.68 9.77
N ILE A 64 9.23 5.29 9.46
CA ILE A 64 8.84 3.88 9.24
C ILE A 64 9.56 3.33 8.01
N THR A 65 9.66 4.15 6.96
CA THR A 65 10.32 3.81 5.69
C THR A 65 10.84 5.09 5.04
N GLN A 66 11.97 5.00 4.34
CA GLN A 66 12.55 6.09 3.56
C GLN A 66 13.12 5.55 2.25
N LYS A 67 13.00 6.32 1.18
CA LYS A 67 13.52 5.97 -0.15
C LYS A 67 13.86 7.22 -0.95
N GLU A 68 14.99 7.19 -1.62
CA GLU A 68 15.44 8.26 -2.49
C GLU A 68 15.38 7.81 -3.94
N ILE A 69 14.81 8.65 -4.81
CA ILE A 69 14.54 8.31 -6.20
C ILE A 69 14.85 9.48 -7.12
N ASP A 70 15.74 9.24 -8.07
CA ASP A 70 15.96 10.14 -9.20
C ASP A 70 14.80 10.04 -10.19
N VAL A 71 14.13 11.14 -10.49
CA VAL A 71 13.02 11.18 -11.45
C VAL A 71 13.36 12.12 -12.61
N ASN A 72 13.25 11.60 -13.83
CA ASN A 72 13.45 12.36 -15.05
C ASN A 72 12.11 12.90 -15.56
N PRO A 73 12.06 14.13 -16.11
CA PRO A 73 10.83 14.66 -16.69
C PRO A 73 10.31 13.78 -17.83
N GLY A 74 8.98 13.60 -17.87
CA GLY A 74 8.31 12.81 -18.91
C GLY A 74 8.42 11.29 -18.76
N VAL A 75 9.14 10.78 -17.75
CA VAL A 75 9.25 9.34 -17.47
C VAL A 75 8.72 9.05 -16.06
N PRO A 76 7.47 8.62 -15.92
CA PRO A 76 6.92 8.18 -14.64
C PRO A 76 7.74 7.03 -14.06
N LYS A 77 7.95 7.05 -12.74
CA LYS A 77 8.61 5.96 -12.01
C LYS A 77 7.68 5.45 -10.93
N THR A 78 7.66 4.14 -10.76
CA THR A 78 6.97 3.45 -9.68
C THR A 78 7.96 2.69 -8.83
N PHE A 79 7.68 2.58 -7.54
CA PHE A 79 8.56 1.89 -6.61
C PHE A 79 7.77 1.23 -5.50
N PRO A 80 8.21 0.05 -5.02
CA PRO A 80 7.62 -0.57 -3.87
C PRO A 80 8.04 0.15 -2.58
N ILE A 81 7.11 0.19 -1.64
CA ILE A 81 7.27 0.57 -0.24
C ILE A 81 6.76 -0.58 0.64
N HIS A 82 7.46 -0.83 1.75
CA HIS A 82 7.11 -1.88 2.70
C HIS A 82 7.00 -1.30 4.10
N LEU A 83 5.80 -1.35 4.69
CA LEU A 83 5.59 -0.89 6.05
C LEU A 83 5.83 -2.03 7.05
N ASN A 84 7.06 -2.15 7.54
CA ASN A 84 7.39 -3.17 8.54
C ASN A 84 6.75 -2.83 9.90
N PRO A 85 5.91 -3.72 10.50
CA PRO A 85 5.33 -3.52 11.81
C PRO A 85 6.34 -3.14 12.91
N THR A 86 7.57 -3.64 12.84
CA THR A 86 8.61 -3.37 13.86
C THR A 86 9.15 -1.95 13.84
N ASN A 87 8.98 -1.24 12.72
CA ASN A 87 9.51 0.11 12.54
C ASN A 87 8.58 1.18 13.11
N PHE A 88 7.35 0.81 13.48
CA PHE A 88 6.41 1.72 14.11
C PHE A 88 6.81 2.05 15.55
N PRO A 89 6.32 3.18 16.10
CA PRO A 89 6.47 3.45 17.52
C PRO A 89 5.80 2.37 18.40
N PRO A 90 6.33 2.09 19.59
CA PRO A 90 5.68 1.19 20.55
C PRO A 90 4.24 1.62 20.84
N GLY A 91 3.31 0.68 20.94
CA GLY A 91 1.90 0.98 21.19
C GLY A 91 1.11 1.54 20.00
N PHE A 92 1.77 2.00 18.92
CA PHE A 92 1.07 2.64 17.80
C PHE A 92 0.12 1.68 17.07
N LEU A 93 0.54 0.42 16.89
CA LEU A 93 -0.23 -0.61 16.19
C LEU A 93 -1.07 -1.51 17.13
N GLU A 94 -1.03 -1.29 18.44
CA GLU A 94 -1.71 -2.16 19.42
C GLU A 94 -3.23 -1.99 19.37
N ASP A 95 -3.69 -0.74 19.30
CA ASP A 95 -5.10 -0.44 19.17
C ASP A 95 -5.54 -0.50 17.70
N ARG A 96 -6.06 -1.65 17.29
CA ARG A 96 -6.62 -1.86 15.94
C ARG A 96 -8.02 -1.29 15.76
N ASN A 97 -8.68 -0.82 16.82
CA ASN A 97 -10.03 -0.26 16.74
C ASN A 97 -10.02 1.23 16.39
N SER A 98 -8.89 1.92 16.55
CA SER A 98 -8.74 3.30 16.09
C SER A 98 -8.17 3.38 14.69
N GLU A 99 -8.66 4.34 13.91
CA GLU A 99 -8.08 4.68 12.62
C GLU A 99 -6.65 5.18 12.82
N LYS A 100 -5.68 4.43 12.31
CA LYS A 100 -4.27 4.81 12.34
C LYS A 100 -3.91 5.49 11.04
N ILE A 101 -3.19 6.59 11.12
CA ILE A 101 -2.82 7.40 9.95
C ILE A 101 -1.29 7.52 9.91
N VAL A 102 -0.74 7.47 8.70
CA VAL A 102 0.66 7.77 8.43
C VAL A 102 0.77 8.95 7.48
N SER A 103 1.86 9.68 7.61
CA SER A 103 2.23 10.77 6.71
C SER A 103 3.20 10.26 5.66
N LEU A 104 2.78 10.25 4.40
CA LEU A 104 3.66 10.07 3.24
C LEU A 104 4.15 11.45 2.80
N THR A 105 5.43 11.71 2.98
CA THR A 105 6.05 12.96 2.56
C THR A 105 7.01 12.73 1.41
N ALA A 106 6.84 13.53 0.36
CA ALA A 106 7.75 13.62 -0.77
C ALA A 106 8.42 14.99 -0.74
N HIS A 107 9.75 14.98 -0.64
CA HIS A 107 10.55 16.18 -0.51
C HIS A 107 11.65 16.20 -1.58
N SER A 108 11.79 17.34 -2.24
CA SER A 108 12.89 17.67 -3.14
C SER A 108 13.24 19.14 -2.94
N GLU A 109 14.36 19.61 -3.49
CA GLU A 109 14.75 21.03 -3.42
C GLU A 109 13.66 21.98 -3.97
N LEU A 110 12.84 21.49 -4.90
CA LEU A 110 11.82 22.28 -5.59
C LEU A 110 10.42 22.17 -4.97
N PHE A 111 10.15 21.16 -4.14
CA PHE A 111 8.81 20.96 -3.60
C PHE A 111 8.81 20.12 -2.32
N HIS A 112 7.77 20.34 -1.51
CA HIS A 112 7.46 19.55 -0.34
C HIS A 112 5.97 19.23 -0.36
N LYS A 113 5.62 17.94 -0.40
CA LYS A 113 4.23 17.48 -0.40
C LYS A 113 4.02 16.39 0.64
N GLU A 114 3.05 16.62 1.51
CA GLU A 114 2.58 15.65 2.49
C GLU A 114 1.20 15.12 2.10
N ILE A 115 0.98 13.82 2.30
CA ILE A 115 -0.29 13.13 2.09
C ILE A 115 -0.54 12.27 3.33
N LEU A 116 -1.69 12.46 3.99
CA LEU A 116 -2.12 11.63 5.10
C LEU A 116 -2.87 10.41 4.57
N LEU A 117 -2.41 9.22 4.93
CA LEU A 117 -2.99 7.96 4.48
C LEU A 117 -3.36 7.09 5.68
N PRO A 118 -4.61 6.59 5.74
CA PRO A 118 -5.00 5.63 6.76
C PRO A 118 -4.27 4.29 6.54
N LEU A 119 -4.03 3.58 7.64
CA LEU A 119 -3.50 2.22 7.64
C LEU A 119 -4.63 1.21 7.51
N ASN A 120 -4.35 0.17 6.74
CA ASN A 120 -5.22 -0.97 6.57
C ASN A 120 -4.51 -2.23 7.11
N PHE A 121 -5.18 -2.93 8.02
CA PHE A 121 -4.67 -4.15 8.66
C PHE A 121 -5.19 -5.43 7.98
N ASN A 122 -5.99 -5.31 6.92
CA ASN A 122 -6.50 -6.43 6.16
C ASN A 122 -5.35 -7.08 5.40
N THR A 123 -5.22 -8.39 5.56
CA THR A 123 -4.08 -9.17 5.06
C THR A 123 -4.44 -10.11 3.92
N GLY A 124 -5.71 -10.12 3.50
CA GLY A 124 -6.27 -11.00 2.48
C GLY A 124 -7.74 -11.33 2.74
N TYR A 125 -8.19 -12.46 2.21
CA TYR A 125 -9.57 -12.92 2.22
C TYR A 125 -9.68 -14.34 2.75
N VAL A 126 -10.74 -14.62 3.50
CA VAL A 126 -11.08 -15.97 3.97
C VAL A 126 -12.47 -16.32 3.48
N PHE A 127 -12.56 -17.34 2.64
CA PHE A 127 -13.84 -17.87 2.16
C PHE A 127 -14.13 -19.19 2.85
N ILE A 128 -15.33 -19.31 3.42
CA ILE A 128 -15.83 -20.53 4.01
C ILE A 128 -16.94 -21.06 3.11
N GLN A 129 -16.77 -22.28 2.63
CA GLN A 129 -17.77 -22.95 1.83
C GLN A 129 -18.20 -24.24 2.52
N ALA A 130 -19.46 -24.28 2.95
CA ALA A 130 -20.13 -25.50 3.37
C ALA A 130 -20.65 -26.27 2.15
N ASP A 131 -20.83 -27.58 2.33
CA ASP A 131 -21.52 -28.44 1.35
C ASP A 131 -23.02 -28.09 1.23
N LYS A 132 -23.66 -27.66 2.32
CA LYS A 132 -25.06 -27.19 2.35
C LYS A 132 -25.31 -26.06 3.37
N PRO A 133 -26.35 -25.22 3.16
CA PRO A 133 -26.65 -24.10 4.04
C PRO A 133 -27.41 -24.48 5.32
N VAL A 134 -28.09 -25.64 5.36
CA VAL A 134 -28.92 -26.07 6.50
C VAL A 134 -28.65 -27.53 6.84
N TYR A 135 -28.54 -27.81 8.13
CA TYR A 135 -28.27 -29.14 8.68
C TYR A 135 -29.40 -29.57 9.63
N THR A 136 -29.77 -30.84 9.59
CA THR A 136 -30.60 -31.47 10.61
C THR A 136 -29.76 -32.01 11.76
N PRO A 137 -30.34 -32.19 12.97
CA PRO A 137 -29.63 -32.83 14.06
C PRO A 137 -29.07 -34.20 13.61
N ARG A 138 -27.81 -34.48 14.00
CA ARG A 138 -27.00 -35.66 13.61
C ARG A 138 -26.36 -35.61 12.22
N ASP A 139 -26.61 -34.56 11.44
CA ASP A 139 -25.85 -34.36 10.22
C ASP A 139 -24.37 -34.05 10.53
N ARG A 140 -23.48 -34.48 9.65
CA ARG A 140 -22.07 -34.05 9.66
C ARG A 140 -21.92 -32.87 8.71
N ALA A 141 -21.36 -31.78 9.22
CA ALA A 141 -21.07 -30.59 8.42
C ALA A 141 -19.70 -30.72 7.75
N HIS A 142 -19.70 -30.72 6.41
CA HIS A 142 -18.48 -30.64 5.63
C HIS A 142 -18.30 -29.22 5.14
N PHE A 143 -17.13 -28.66 5.39
CA PHE A 143 -16.76 -27.34 4.88
C PHE A 143 -15.30 -27.33 4.45
N ARG A 144 -14.98 -26.40 3.57
CA ARG A 144 -13.61 -26.04 3.19
C ARG A 144 -13.39 -24.56 3.44
N ILE A 145 -12.15 -24.24 3.79
CA ILE A 145 -11.70 -22.87 4.00
C ILE A 145 -10.66 -22.58 2.92
N ILE A 146 -10.86 -21.46 2.22
CA ILE A 146 -9.94 -20.97 1.20
C ILE A 146 -9.39 -19.64 1.71
N VAL A 147 -8.08 -19.60 1.94
CA VAL A 147 -7.39 -18.40 2.41
C VAL A 147 -6.58 -17.82 1.26
N LEU A 148 -6.90 -16.59 0.88
CA LEU A 148 -6.22 -15.85 -0.17
C LEU A 148 -5.47 -14.66 0.42
N GLY A 149 -4.30 -14.37 -0.13
CA GLY A 149 -3.63 -13.09 0.02
C GLY A 149 -4.35 -11.99 -0.74
N GLU A 150 -3.84 -10.77 -0.62
CA GLU A 150 -4.32 -9.61 -1.36
C GLU A 150 -4.07 -9.72 -2.87
N ASP A 151 -2.97 -10.38 -3.24
CA ASP A 151 -2.62 -10.74 -4.61
C ASP A 151 -3.52 -11.85 -5.18
N THR A 152 -4.54 -12.26 -4.41
CA THR A 152 -5.46 -13.37 -4.72
C THR A 152 -4.77 -14.73 -4.85
N LEU A 153 -3.52 -14.84 -4.39
CA LEU A 153 -2.79 -16.10 -4.36
C LEU A 153 -3.04 -16.84 -3.03
N PRO A 154 -2.87 -18.17 -2.98
CA PRO A 154 -3.00 -18.94 -1.74
C PRO A 154 -2.09 -18.39 -0.65
N SER A 155 -2.64 -18.20 0.56
CA SER A 155 -1.87 -17.70 1.70
C SER A 155 -1.72 -18.75 2.80
N ASP A 156 -0.51 -18.90 3.32
CA ASP A 156 -0.19 -19.80 4.44
C ASP A 156 -0.36 -19.13 5.82
N LYS A 157 -0.97 -17.94 5.87
CA LYS A 157 -1.21 -17.24 7.14
C LYS A 157 -2.16 -18.05 8.03
N ALA A 158 -1.78 -18.18 9.30
CA ALA A 158 -2.63 -18.80 10.31
C ALA A 158 -3.90 -17.98 10.53
N PHE A 159 -5.02 -18.67 10.75
CA PHE A 159 -6.31 -18.06 11.05
C PHE A 159 -7.00 -18.82 12.18
N VAL A 160 -7.92 -18.15 12.87
CA VAL A 160 -8.73 -18.75 13.95
C VAL A 160 -10.15 -18.95 13.43
N PHE A 161 -10.65 -20.18 13.53
CA PHE A 161 -12.01 -20.52 13.15
C PHE A 161 -12.83 -20.83 14.39
N GLN A 162 -14.00 -20.19 14.52
CA GLN A 162 -14.87 -20.32 15.69
C GLN A 162 -16.26 -20.75 15.26
N ILE A 163 -16.75 -21.84 15.86
CA ILE A 163 -18.14 -22.27 15.71
C ILE A 163 -18.89 -21.79 16.94
N LYS A 164 -19.84 -20.87 16.73
CA LYS A 164 -20.72 -20.37 17.77
C LYS A 164 -22.06 -21.10 17.71
N VAL A 165 -22.40 -21.80 18.77
CA VAL A 165 -23.75 -22.32 19.01
C VAL A 165 -24.45 -21.33 19.93
N TYR A 166 -25.73 -21.01 19.69
CA TYR A 166 -26.45 -19.97 20.44
C TYR A 166 -26.45 -20.15 21.97
N TYR A 167 -26.09 -21.34 22.49
CA TYR A 167 -25.94 -21.62 23.92
C TYR A 167 -24.51 -22.02 24.36
N PHE A 168 -23.52 -22.12 23.46
CA PHE A 168 -22.14 -22.51 23.80
C PHE A 168 -21.13 -22.13 22.70
N SER A 169 -19.90 -21.73 23.06
CA SER A 169 -18.82 -21.43 22.11
C SER A 169 -17.75 -22.50 22.14
N PHE A 170 -17.37 -23.06 20.98
CA PHE A 170 -16.23 -23.95 20.83
C PHE A 170 -15.16 -23.29 19.95
N TYR A 171 -13.89 -23.44 20.35
CA TYR A 171 -12.73 -22.88 19.65
C TYR A 171 -11.98 -24.00 18.93
N VAL A 172 -11.72 -23.84 17.63
CA VAL A 172 -10.84 -24.74 16.87
C VAL A 172 -9.75 -23.88 16.24
N SER A 173 -8.52 -24.00 16.75
CA SER A 173 -7.35 -23.42 16.08
C SER A 173 -6.95 -24.35 14.94
N VAL A 174 -7.04 -23.88 13.71
CA VAL A 174 -6.62 -24.63 12.52
C VAL A 174 -5.30 -24.03 12.04
N CYS A 175 -4.19 -24.68 12.37
CA CYS A 175 -2.92 -24.38 11.70
C CYS A 175 -2.95 -25.05 10.32
N ASN A 176 -2.78 -24.26 9.26
CA ASN A 176 -2.65 -24.80 7.92
C ASN A 176 -1.37 -25.64 7.85
N SER A 177 -1.51 -26.95 7.61
CA SER A 177 -0.37 -27.82 7.34
C SER A 177 -0.04 -27.67 5.86
N SER A 178 0.86 -26.75 5.53
CA SER A 178 1.39 -26.61 4.18
C SER A 178 2.11 -27.91 3.80
N LYS A 179 1.49 -28.68 2.90
CA LYS A 179 2.06 -29.91 2.35
C LYS A 179 3.29 -29.51 1.53
N LYS A 180 4.48 -29.84 2.04
CA LYS A 180 5.74 -29.76 1.31
C LYS A 180 5.55 -30.47 -0.03
N ARG A 181 5.69 -29.73 -1.13
CA ARG A 181 5.71 -30.28 -2.49
C ARG A 181 7.03 -31.05 -2.60
N GLU A 182 6.96 -32.39 -2.52
CA GLU A 182 8.08 -33.27 -2.84
C GLU A 182 8.29 -33.21 -4.36
N ASP A 183 9.26 -32.40 -4.78
CA ASP A 183 9.83 -32.49 -6.12
C ASP A 183 10.64 -33.79 -6.18
N SER A 184 10.01 -34.88 -6.64
CA SER A 184 10.73 -36.04 -7.19
C SER A 184 10.95 -35.80 -8.66
N SER A 185 12.12 -35.24 -8.98
CA SER A 185 12.79 -35.44 -10.26
C SER A 185 13.86 -36.51 -10.09
N MET A 186 13.57 -37.73 -10.55
CA MET A 186 14.54 -38.61 -11.21
C MET A 186 13.80 -39.73 -11.94
#